data_AF-A0A2E4BXW1-F1
#
_entry.id   AF-A0A2E4BXW1-F1
#
_cell.length_a   1.000
_cell.length_b   1.000
_cell.length_c   1.000
_cell.angle_alpha   90.00
_cell.angle_beta   90.00
_cell.angle_gamma   90.00
#
_symmetry.space_group_name_H-M   'P 1'
#
loop_
_entity.id
_entity.type
_entity.pdbx_description
1 polymer ?
#
loop_
_entity_poly.entity_id
_entity_poly.type
_entity_poly.pdbx_seq_one_letter_code
_entity_poly.pdbx_strand_id
1 'polypeptide(L)'
;MPHHRASDDIIQLGDPVVIDMGALRDGYCSDITRTIFVGDPDDKFKQIYDLVLSAQLTAIETMQPGMTGQTGDSLARTVLTEAGYGDYFGHSLGHGIGLDVHELPRLSPNSQDVISENMVFSVEPGIYISGWGGVRIEDLVILTKDGAKQLSKAKK
;
A
#
# COMPACT_ATOMS: atom_id res chain seq x y z
N MET A 1 -0.28 -12.91 6.04
CA MET A 1 1.15 -12.70 5.76
C MET A 1 1.28 -11.66 4.67
N PRO A 2 2.13 -10.63 4.79
CA PRO A 2 2.20 -9.52 3.83
C PRO A 2 2.70 -9.88 2.43
N HIS A 3 3.72 -10.74 2.34
CA HIS A 3 4.34 -11.15 1.08
C HIS A 3 4.16 -12.65 0.81
N HIS A 4 2.92 -13.13 0.96
CA HIS A 4 2.61 -14.50 0.59
C HIS A 4 2.70 -14.66 -0.94
N ARG A 5 3.34 -15.73 -1.41
CA ARG A 5 3.36 -16.07 -2.83
C ARG A 5 2.12 -16.87 -3.17
N ALA A 6 1.68 -16.77 -4.43
CA ALA A 6 0.63 -17.64 -4.94
C ALA A 6 1.01 -19.11 -4.71
N SER A 7 0.02 -19.89 -4.27
CA SER A 7 0.11 -21.32 -3.98
C SER A 7 -0.92 -22.08 -4.82
N ASP A 8 -0.97 -23.40 -4.67
CA ASP A 8 -2.01 -24.25 -5.25
C ASP A 8 -3.31 -24.25 -4.41
N ASP A 9 -3.44 -23.34 -3.44
CA ASP A 9 -4.65 -23.22 -2.62
C ASP A 9 -5.84 -22.83 -3.50
N ILE A 10 -6.94 -23.58 -3.36
CA ILE A 10 -8.15 -23.33 -4.15
C ILE A 10 -8.91 -22.17 -3.51
N ILE A 11 -9.03 -21.06 -4.23
CA ILE A 11 -9.84 -19.90 -3.85
C ILE A 11 -11.30 -20.33 -3.65
N GLN A 12 -11.87 -20.01 -2.49
CA GLN A 12 -13.24 -20.34 -2.09
C GLN A 12 -14.15 -19.10 -2.03
N LEU A 13 -15.46 -19.34 -2.04
CA LEU A 13 -16.45 -18.32 -1.66
C LEU A 13 -16.21 -17.89 -0.22
N GLY A 14 -16.15 -16.57 0.03
CA GLY A 14 -15.85 -15.99 1.34
C GLY A 14 -14.37 -15.59 1.53
N ASP A 15 -13.50 -15.86 0.56
CA ASP A 15 -12.08 -15.54 0.68
C ASP A 15 -11.78 -14.06 0.33
N PRO A 16 -11.01 -13.36 1.17
CA PRO A 16 -10.30 -12.16 0.75
C PRO A 16 -9.06 -12.56 -0.06
N VAL A 17 -8.93 -12.03 -1.28
CA VAL A 17 -7.82 -12.32 -2.19
C VAL A 17 -7.03 -11.05 -2.47
N VAL A 18 -5.80 -10.99 -1.94
CA VAL A 18 -4.84 -9.93 -2.23
C VAL A 18 -4.11 -10.29 -3.53
N ILE A 19 -4.27 -9.44 -4.54
CA ILE A 19 -3.59 -9.56 -5.83
C ILE A 19 -2.60 -8.42 -5.93
N ASP A 20 -1.33 -8.77 -5.85
CA ASP A 20 -0.18 -7.89 -5.99
C ASP A 20 0.56 -8.29 -7.28
N MET A 21 0.69 -7.33 -8.19
CA MET A 21 1.25 -7.61 -9.51
C MET A 21 1.88 -6.36 -10.14
N GLY A 22 2.84 -6.61 -11.01
CA GLY A 22 3.53 -5.59 -11.77
C GLY A 22 3.74 -5.98 -13.23
N ALA A 23 4.15 -5.01 -14.04
CA ALA A 23 4.60 -5.22 -15.41
C ALA A 23 5.96 -4.56 -15.61
N LEU A 24 6.78 -5.16 -16.47
CA LEU A 24 8.02 -4.56 -16.96
C LEU A 24 7.78 -4.03 -18.36
N ARG A 25 8.00 -2.73 -18.58
CA ARG A 25 7.84 -2.09 -19.88
C ARG A 25 9.00 -1.14 -20.14
N ASP A 26 9.68 -1.34 -21.27
CA ASP A 26 10.78 -0.48 -21.73
C ASP A 26 11.87 -0.28 -20.65
N GLY A 27 12.08 -1.31 -19.80
CA GLY A 27 13.03 -1.30 -18.69
C GLY A 27 12.50 -0.78 -17.36
N TYR A 28 11.27 -0.25 -17.29
CA TYR A 28 10.66 0.26 -16.07
C TYR A 28 9.62 -0.69 -15.48
N CYS A 29 9.59 -0.77 -14.16
CA CYS A 29 8.64 -1.57 -13.38
C CYS A 29 7.38 -0.78 -13.06
N SER A 30 6.25 -1.48 -12.95
CA SER A 30 5.06 -1.01 -12.27
C SER A 30 4.75 -1.92 -11.08
N ASP A 31 3.99 -1.42 -10.11
CA ASP A 31 3.50 -2.19 -8.98
C ASP A 31 2.07 -1.78 -8.63
N ILE A 32 1.22 -2.75 -8.31
CA ILE A 32 -0.17 -2.51 -7.92
C ILE A 32 -0.74 -3.70 -7.15
N THR A 33 -1.25 -3.40 -5.96
CA THR A 33 -2.04 -4.30 -5.15
C THR A 33 -3.51 -3.91 -5.10
N ARG A 34 -4.40 -4.88 -5.31
CA ARG A 34 -5.83 -4.80 -5.01
C ARG A 34 -6.27 -6.01 -4.21
N THR A 35 -7.16 -5.80 -3.25
CA THR A 35 -7.82 -6.88 -2.56
C THR A 35 -9.25 -7.02 -3.07
N ILE A 36 -9.64 -8.21 -3.50
CA ILE A 36 -11.02 -8.54 -3.85
C ILE A 36 -11.62 -9.49 -2.82
N PHE A 37 -12.94 -9.56 -2.76
CA PHE A 37 -13.66 -10.55 -1.97
C PHE A 37 -14.42 -11.48 -2.90
N VAL A 38 -14.32 -12.79 -2.67
CA VAL A 38 -15.00 -13.80 -3.49
C VAL A 38 -16.42 -13.97 -2.96
N GLY A 39 -17.39 -13.39 -3.67
CA GLY A 39 -18.79 -13.33 -3.23
C GLY A 39 -19.10 -12.03 -2.51
N ASP A 40 -20.03 -12.07 -1.56
CA ASP A 40 -20.47 -10.89 -0.80
C ASP A 40 -19.61 -10.68 0.45
N PRO A 41 -18.96 -9.52 0.62
CA PRO A 41 -18.13 -9.26 1.79
C PRO A 41 -18.96 -9.11 3.07
N ASP A 42 -18.46 -9.70 4.16
CA ASP A 42 -18.99 -9.49 5.50
C ASP A 42 -18.64 -8.09 6.05
N ASP A 43 -19.27 -7.71 7.16
CA ASP A 43 -19.07 -6.38 7.75
C ASP A 43 -17.63 -6.15 8.23
N LYS A 44 -16.97 -7.23 8.67
CA LYS A 44 -15.57 -7.16 9.11
C LYS A 44 -14.65 -6.84 7.93
N PHE A 45 -14.81 -7.50 6.78
CA PHE A 45 -14.03 -7.21 5.58
C PHE A 45 -14.25 -5.77 5.12
N LYS A 46 -15.51 -5.31 5.04
CA LYS A 46 -15.81 -3.92 4.66
C LYS A 46 -15.13 -2.92 5.58
N GLN A 47 -15.21 -3.13 6.89
CA GLN A 47 -14.58 -2.25 7.88
C GLN A 47 -13.05 -2.20 7.71
N ILE A 48 -12.39 -3.34 7.55
CA ILE A 48 -10.93 -3.39 7.34
C ILE A 48 -10.55 -2.76 6.00
N TYR A 49 -11.33 -3.03 4.95
CA TYR A 49 -11.09 -2.48 3.62
C TYR A 49 -11.18 -0.96 3.62
N ASP A 50 -12.25 -0.41 4.17
CA ASP A 50 -12.48 1.04 4.28
C ASP A 50 -11.39 1.72 5.12
N LEU A 51 -10.92 1.05 6.18
CA LEU A 51 -9.84 1.57 7.00
C LEU A 51 -8.50 1.61 6.25
N VAL A 52 -8.13 0.54 5.54
CA VAL A 52 -6.92 0.51 4.70
C VAL A 52 -7.00 1.54 3.59
N LEU A 53 -8.16 1.66 2.93
CA LEU A 53 -8.42 2.68 1.91
C LEU A 53 -8.26 4.09 2.47
N SER A 54 -8.83 4.37 3.65
CA SER A 54 -8.73 5.67 4.31
C SER A 54 -7.28 6.01 4.66
N ALA A 55 -6.51 5.05 5.17
CA ALA A 55 -5.09 5.24 5.46
C ALA A 55 -4.27 5.53 4.19
N GLN A 56 -4.56 4.83 3.09
CA GLN A 56 -3.89 5.05 1.81
C GLN A 56 -4.20 6.45 1.26
N LEU A 57 -5.47 6.82 1.20
CA LEU A 57 -5.91 8.13 0.70
C LEU A 57 -5.33 9.26 1.56
N THR A 58 -5.35 9.11 2.88
CA THR A 58 -4.73 10.07 3.81
C THR A 58 -3.25 10.27 3.47
N ALA A 59 -2.49 9.19 3.30
CA ALA A 59 -1.07 9.29 2.94
C ALA A 59 -0.86 9.97 1.59
N ILE A 60 -1.63 9.62 0.55
CA ILE A 60 -1.51 10.23 -0.79
C ILE A 60 -1.86 11.72 -0.74
N GLU A 61 -2.93 12.11 -0.05
CA GLU A 61 -3.41 13.50 0.01
C GLU A 61 -2.51 14.43 0.83
N THR A 62 -1.75 13.88 1.77
CA THR A 62 -0.93 14.67 2.71
C THR A 62 0.57 14.63 2.39
N MET A 63 1.02 13.73 1.51
CA MET A 63 2.43 13.63 1.12
C MET A 63 2.91 14.92 0.44
N GLN A 64 4.05 15.46 0.88
CA GLN A 64 4.64 16.69 0.35
C GLN A 64 6.16 16.58 0.18
N PRO A 65 6.77 17.34 -0.74
CA PRO A 65 8.22 17.44 -0.85
C PRO A 65 8.91 17.86 0.44
N GLY A 66 10.05 17.24 0.72
CA GLY A 66 10.86 17.51 1.91
C GLY A 66 10.49 16.66 3.13
N MET A 67 9.39 15.90 3.09
CA MET A 67 9.13 14.88 4.11
C MET A 67 10.21 13.79 4.09
N THR A 68 10.48 13.21 5.25
CA THR A 68 11.29 11.99 5.31
C THR A 68 10.42 10.76 5.02
N GLY A 69 11.05 9.64 4.66
CA GLY A 69 10.37 8.35 4.55
C GLY A 69 9.64 7.93 5.82
N GLN A 70 10.18 8.26 7.00
CA GLN A 70 9.52 8.09 8.28
C GLN A 70 8.25 8.93 8.40
N THR A 71 8.30 10.22 8.07
CA THR A 71 7.10 11.07 8.09
C THR A 71 6.07 10.56 7.09
N GLY A 72 6.48 10.17 5.89
CA GLY A 72 5.61 9.57 4.88
C GLY A 72 4.90 8.31 5.38
N ASP A 73 5.63 7.35 5.96
CA ASP A 73 5.06 6.12 6.56
C ASP A 73 4.06 6.42 7.67
N SER A 74 4.35 7.40 8.52
CA SER A 74 3.51 7.76 9.66
C SER A 74 2.10 8.21 9.26
N LEU A 75 1.92 8.77 8.05
CA LEU A 75 0.63 9.28 7.59
C LEU A 75 -0.43 8.17 7.54
N ALA A 76 -0.09 7.00 7.01
CA ALA A 76 -0.98 5.84 7.01
C ALA A 76 -0.95 5.09 8.34
N ARG A 77 0.25 4.93 8.93
CA ARG A 77 0.43 4.14 10.16
C ARG A 77 -0.35 4.72 11.33
N THR A 78 -0.40 6.04 11.47
CA THR A 78 -1.16 6.71 12.54
C THR A 78 -2.66 6.42 12.41
N VAL A 79 -3.23 6.52 11.19
CA VAL A 79 -4.64 6.19 10.94
C VAL A 79 -4.97 4.76 11.38
N LEU A 80 -4.12 3.79 11.00
CA LEU A 80 -4.32 2.39 11.37
C LEU A 80 -4.14 2.16 12.87
N THR A 81 -3.18 2.85 13.51
CA THR A 81 -2.90 2.74 14.94
C THR A 81 -4.03 3.30 15.79
N GLU A 82 -4.55 4.48 15.44
CA GLU A 82 -5.68 5.11 16.13
C GLU A 82 -6.97 4.30 16.02
N ALA A 83 -7.14 3.55 14.93
CA ALA A 83 -8.24 2.61 14.76
C ALA A 83 -8.03 1.26 15.50
N GLY A 84 -6.90 1.08 16.20
CA GLY A 84 -6.58 -0.15 16.94
C GLY A 84 -5.96 -1.27 16.10
N TYR A 85 -5.51 -0.96 14.87
CA TYR A 85 -4.95 -1.94 13.93
C TYR A 85 -3.44 -1.77 13.67
N GLY A 86 -2.75 -0.92 14.43
CA GLY A 86 -1.31 -0.63 14.24
C GLY A 86 -0.43 -1.89 14.24
N ASP A 87 -0.68 -2.83 15.15
CA ASP A 87 0.08 -4.08 15.28
C ASP A 87 -0.13 -5.04 14.09
N TYR A 88 -1.18 -4.83 13.28
CA TYR A 88 -1.47 -5.63 12.09
C TYR A 88 -0.87 -5.05 10.80
N PHE A 89 -0.23 -3.88 10.88
CA PHE A 89 0.51 -3.25 9.77
C PHE A 89 2.02 -3.47 9.92
N GLY A 90 2.46 -4.69 9.63
CA GLY A 90 3.82 -5.16 9.92
C GLY A 90 4.92 -4.79 8.90
N HIS A 91 4.60 -4.09 7.81
CA HIS A 91 5.56 -3.68 6.77
C HIS A 91 5.65 -2.15 6.64
N SER A 92 6.57 -1.69 5.80
CA SER A 92 6.70 -0.28 5.40
C SER A 92 5.50 0.17 4.55
N LEU A 93 5.18 1.46 4.59
CA LEU A 93 4.16 2.06 3.72
C LEU A 93 4.49 1.99 2.23
N GLY A 94 5.77 1.94 1.86
CA GLY A 94 6.13 1.78 0.47
C GLY A 94 7.61 1.94 0.18
N HIS A 95 7.93 1.92 -1.10
CA HIS A 95 9.30 1.97 -1.63
C HIS A 95 9.33 2.70 -2.97
N GLY A 96 10.52 3.18 -3.35
CA GLY A 96 10.75 3.71 -4.67
C GLY A 96 10.63 2.63 -5.73
N ILE A 97 10.28 3.04 -6.94
CA ILE A 97 10.20 2.17 -8.10
C ILE A 97 10.67 2.89 -9.36
N GLY A 98 11.35 2.15 -10.22
CA GLY A 98 11.91 2.70 -11.45
C GLY A 98 12.39 1.57 -12.35
N LEU A 99 13.71 1.45 -12.48
CA LEU A 99 14.32 0.34 -13.24
C LEU A 99 14.34 -0.96 -12.41
N ASP A 100 14.29 -0.83 -11.09
CA ASP A 100 14.04 -1.93 -10.17
C ASP A 100 12.64 -1.77 -9.55
N VAL A 101 12.04 -2.89 -9.15
CA VAL A 101 10.77 -2.87 -8.40
C VAL A 101 10.99 -2.26 -7.02
N HIS A 102 12.15 -2.47 -6.41
CA HIS A 102 12.51 -1.89 -5.11
C HIS A 102 13.74 -0.98 -5.21
N GLU A 103 13.52 0.34 -5.19
CA GLU A 103 14.57 1.35 -5.11
C GLU A 103 14.25 2.42 -4.04
N LEU A 104 14.98 3.53 -4.02
CA LEU A 104 14.75 4.65 -3.10
C LEU A 104 13.66 5.58 -3.66
N PRO A 105 12.88 6.28 -2.81
CA PRO A 105 12.98 6.34 -1.35
C PRO A 105 12.27 5.19 -0.63
N ARG A 106 12.70 4.86 0.58
CA ARG A 106 11.94 3.95 1.47
C ARG A 106 10.97 4.75 2.33
N LEU A 107 9.70 4.36 2.36
CA LEU A 107 8.70 4.92 3.27
C LEU A 107 8.50 3.96 4.44
N SER A 108 9.38 4.02 5.44
CA SER A 108 9.35 3.12 6.59
C SER A 108 9.59 3.87 7.91
N PRO A 109 9.21 3.31 9.08
CA PRO A 109 9.28 4.00 10.37
C PRO A 109 10.65 4.57 10.76
N ASN A 110 11.72 4.03 10.19
CA ASN A 110 13.10 4.43 10.50
C ASN A 110 13.81 5.10 9.32
N SER A 111 13.11 5.33 8.20
CA SER A 111 13.73 5.89 6.99
C SER A 111 14.03 7.38 7.14
N GLN A 112 15.27 7.75 6.80
CA GLN A 112 15.73 9.14 6.73
C GLN A 112 15.79 9.66 5.29
N ASP A 113 15.34 8.86 4.31
CA ASP A 113 15.31 9.29 2.91
C ASP A 113 14.41 10.51 2.76
N VAL A 114 14.89 11.55 2.08
CA VAL A 114 14.09 12.76 1.82
C VAL A 114 13.30 12.56 0.54
N ILE A 115 11.98 12.57 0.65
CA ILE A 115 11.05 12.44 -0.48
C ILE A 115 11.04 13.78 -1.22
N SER A 116 11.49 13.77 -2.47
CA SER A 116 11.69 14.97 -3.29
C SER A 116 10.83 14.93 -4.56
N GLU A 117 10.61 16.11 -5.17
CA GLU A 117 9.87 16.22 -6.42
C GLU A 117 10.43 15.26 -7.51
N ASN A 118 9.53 14.70 -8.30
CA ASN A 118 9.75 13.68 -9.34
C ASN A 118 10.14 12.28 -8.86
N MET A 119 10.24 12.03 -7.55
CA MET A 119 10.33 10.66 -7.05
C MET A 119 9.03 9.89 -7.30
N VAL A 120 9.17 8.61 -7.64
CA VAL A 120 8.06 7.67 -7.85
C VAL A 120 8.16 6.56 -6.81
N PHE A 121 7.09 6.28 -6.10
CA PHE A 121 7.06 5.28 -5.03
C PHE A 121 5.66 4.70 -4.83
N SER A 122 5.61 3.51 -4.22
CA SER A 122 4.37 2.87 -3.78
C SER A 122 3.80 3.54 -2.53
N VAL A 123 2.47 3.55 -2.43
CA VAL A 123 1.73 3.83 -1.18
C VAL A 123 0.76 2.68 -0.95
N GLU A 124 1.15 1.76 -0.07
CA GLU A 124 0.62 0.41 0.03
C GLU A 124 0.30 -0.04 1.47
N PRO A 125 -0.49 0.71 2.27
CA PRO A 125 -0.85 0.23 3.60
C PRO A 125 -1.60 -1.11 3.54
N GLY A 126 -1.45 -1.91 4.59
CA GLY A 126 -2.15 -3.18 4.70
C GLY A 126 -2.37 -3.64 6.13
N ILE A 127 -3.44 -4.42 6.32
CA ILE A 127 -3.77 -5.07 7.58
C ILE A 127 -3.78 -6.59 7.35
N TYR A 128 -3.08 -7.35 8.19
CA TYR A 128 -3.06 -8.81 8.13
C TYR A 128 -3.36 -9.41 9.49
N ILE A 129 -4.49 -10.12 9.58
CA ILE A 129 -4.97 -10.72 10.83
C ILE A 129 -4.83 -12.24 10.70
N SER A 130 -4.04 -12.84 11.59
CA SER A 130 -3.81 -14.29 11.61
C SER A 130 -5.14 -15.05 11.75
N GLY A 131 -5.35 -16.08 10.93
CA GLY A 131 -6.57 -16.88 10.91
C GLY A 131 -7.79 -16.19 10.28
N TRP A 132 -7.69 -14.96 9.80
CA TRP A 132 -8.78 -14.27 9.10
C TRP A 132 -8.43 -13.92 7.66
N GLY A 133 -7.26 -13.31 7.42
CA GLY A 133 -6.86 -12.86 6.08
C GLY A 133 -6.14 -11.51 6.12
N GLY A 134 -6.17 -10.78 5.01
CA GLY A 134 -5.61 -9.45 4.96
C GLY A 134 -6.15 -8.62 3.81
N VAL A 135 -5.93 -7.31 3.92
CA VAL A 135 -6.23 -6.31 2.90
C VAL A 135 -4.98 -5.48 2.68
N ARG A 136 -4.60 -5.29 1.42
CA ARG A 136 -3.62 -4.30 0.98
C ARG A 136 -4.17 -3.58 -0.25
N ILE A 137 -3.98 -2.27 -0.28
CA ILE A 137 -4.36 -1.41 -1.39
C ILE A 137 -3.15 -0.54 -1.71
N GLU A 138 -2.70 -0.63 -2.94
CA GLU A 138 -1.47 0.04 -3.37
C GLU A 138 -1.68 0.83 -4.65
N ASP A 139 -1.08 2.00 -4.70
CA ASP A 139 -0.90 2.72 -5.94
C ASP A 139 0.51 3.30 -6.01
N LEU A 140 1.06 3.38 -7.23
CA LEU A 140 2.22 4.22 -7.47
C LEU A 140 1.80 5.67 -7.54
N VAL A 141 2.61 6.53 -6.93
CA VAL A 141 2.49 7.98 -7.00
C VAL A 141 3.77 8.60 -7.52
N ILE A 142 3.63 9.71 -8.25
CA ILE A 142 4.73 10.63 -8.50
C ILE A 142 4.57 11.85 -7.59
N LEU A 143 5.62 12.23 -6.87
CA LEU A 143 5.59 13.42 -6.05
C LEU A 143 5.82 14.68 -6.91
N THR A 144 4.89 15.61 -6.87
CA THR A 144 4.98 16.91 -7.53
C THR A 144 5.20 18.02 -6.50
N LYS A 145 5.52 19.25 -6.94
CA LYS A 145 5.55 20.42 -6.05
C LYS A 145 4.27 20.66 -5.24
N ASP A 146 3.11 20.20 -5.72
CA ASP A 146 1.80 20.44 -5.12
C ASP A 146 1.31 19.22 -4.29
N GLY A 147 2.11 18.15 -4.22
CA GLY A 147 1.80 16.90 -3.51
C GLY A 147 1.90 15.65 -4.38
N ALA A 148 1.52 14.51 -3.82
CA ALA A 148 1.57 13.22 -4.53
C ALA A 148 0.43 13.08 -5.54
N LYS A 149 0.76 12.58 -6.73
CA LYS A 149 -0.20 12.30 -7.80
C LYS A 149 -0.21 10.82 -8.14
N GLN A 150 -1.37 10.20 -7.98
CA GLN A 150 -1.60 8.80 -8.32
C GLN A 150 -1.41 8.53 -9.83
N LEU A 151 -0.70 7.45 -10.16
CA LEU A 151 -0.45 6.98 -11.53
C LEU A 151 -1.37 5.81 -11.91
N SER A 152 -1.57 4.88 -10.98
CA SER A 152 -2.45 3.72 -11.13
C SER A 152 -3.93 4.14 -11.26
N LYS A 153 -4.72 3.46 -12.11
CA LYS A 153 -6.13 3.82 -12.39
C LYS A 153 -7.15 2.73 -12.08
N ALA A 154 -6.70 1.56 -11.62
CA ALA A 154 -7.61 0.49 -11.23
C ALA A 154 -8.50 0.95 -10.07
N LYS A 155 -9.78 0.57 -10.09
CA LYS A 155 -10.71 0.91 -9.02
C LYS A 155 -10.23 0.32 -7.70
N LYS A 156 -10.45 1.08 -6.64
CA LYS A 156 -10.36 0.66 -5.25
C LYS A 156 -11.78 0.41 -4.77
#